data_AF-A0A258FKV3-F1
#
_entry.id   AF-A0A258FKV3-F1
#
_cell.length_a   1.000
_cell.length_b   1.000
_cell.length_c   1.000
_cell.angle_alpha   90.00
_cell.angle_beta   90.00
_cell.angle_gamma   90.00
#
_symmetry.space_group_name_H-M   'P 1'
#
loop_
_entity.id
_entity.type
_entity.pdbx_description
1 polymer ?
#
loop_
_entity_poly.entity_id
_entity_poly.type
_entity_poly.pdbx_seq_one_letter_code
_entity_poly.pdbx_strand_id
1 'polypeptide(L)'
;MTTASNQDIPRTVAASQGWRWVVEGFRLYRKSALLLSAAFGALFGVVMALNLIPGVGGTLSELASPLLVAGFMAAYRALDRGQDLELPHFLAGVKTPFLTGPALPLMAMGAVQLLGTLGIGQIMQNMGFDPAAIMAAAQNPKTSPAELQALMNQSLPAVLTGLLLFTPIIMATWYAPALILFGGARLGTALGVSLKAVIKNWAALSVNGLVLGVMLFFAALVPMLLGLLVAMPILFGSLYASYQAIFAVWADETDATQETDKLA
;
A
#
# COMPACT_ATOMS: atom_id res chain seq x y z
N MET A 1 6.02 31.74 11.46
CA MET A 1 5.75 30.70 12.48
C MET A 1 4.25 30.48 12.48
N THR A 2 3.79 29.33 11.98
CA THR A 2 2.39 28.92 12.08
C THR A 2 2.39 27.53 12.70
N THR A 3 2.27 27.49 14.02
CA THR A 3 1.93 26.28 14.76
C THR A 3 0.53 25.89 14.32
N ALA A 4 0.44 24.96 13.36
CA ALA A 4 -0.83 24.36 12.98
C ALA A 4 -1.49 23.79 14.25
N SER A 5 -2.73 24.23 14.53
CA SER A 5 -3.50 23.74 15.66
C SER A 5 -3.59 22.21 15.59
N ASN A 6 -3.30 21.57 16.72
CA ASN A 6 -3.09 20.13 16.85
C ASN A 6 -4.42 19.33 16.89
N GLN A 7 -5.49 19.79 16.23
CA GLN A 7 -6.84 19.20 16.36
C GLN A 7 -7.44 18.62 15.07
N ASP A 8 -6.79 18.79 13.93
CA ASP A 8 -7.27 18.23 12.67
C ASP A 8 -6.55 16.92 12.34
N ILE A 9 -7.06 15.77 12.81
CA ILE A 9 -6.65 14.46 12.31
C ILE A 9 -7.65 14.05 11.20
N PRO A 10 -7.20 13.71 9.98
CA PRO A 10 -5.82 13.75 9.47
C PRO A 10 -5.31 15.17 9.24
N ARG A 11 -4.01 15.40 9.51
CA ARG A 11 -3.37 16.71 9.32
C ARG A 11 -3.22 17.03 7.84
N THR A 12 -3.28 18.31 7.50
CA THR A 12 -2.90 18.79 6.16
C THR A 12 -1.43 19.17 6.18
N VAL A 13 -0.68 18.74 5.18
CA VAL A 13 0.73 19.11 5.03
C VAL A 13 1.02 19.77 3.69
N ALA A 14 2.12 20.51 3.61
CA ALA A 14 2.57 21.14 2.38
C ALA A 14 3.00 20.10 1.33
N ALA A 15 2.82 20.42 0.04
CA ALA A 15 3.20 19.54 -1.08
C ALA A 15 4.69 19.13 -1.05
N SER A 16 5.56 20.02 -0.58
CA SER A 16 7.01 19.78 -0.44
C SER A 16 7.36 18.65 0.54
N GLN A 17 6.43 18.25 1.42
CA GLN A 17 6.64 17.10 2.30
C GLN A 17 6.70 15.78 1.52
N GLY A 18 6.07 15.70 0.33
CA GLY A 18 6.09 14.49 -0.49
C GLY A 18 7.50 14.00 -0.82
N TRP A 19 8.40 14.91 -1.19
CA TRP A 19 9.82 14.59 -1.40
C TRP A 19 10.51 14.19 -0.09
N ARG A 20 10.22 14.87 1.01
CA ARG A 20 10.83 14.61 2.32
C ARG A 20 10.50 13.22 2.84
N TRP A 21 9.30 12.70 2.57
CA TRP A 21 8.93 11.34 2.95
C TRP A 21 9.82 10.29 2.28
N VAL A 22 10.19 10.47 1.01
CA VAL A 22 11.12 9.57 0.33
C VAL A 22 12.53 9.65 0.92
N VAL A 23 13.01 10.87 1.19
CA VAL A 23 14.32 11.08 1.85
C VAL A 23 14.35 10.41 3.22
N GLU A 24 13.27 10.55 3.99
CA GLU A 24 13.14 9.96 5.31
C GLU A 24 13.02 8.43 5.25
N GLY A 25 12.24 7.91 4.30
CA GLY A 25 12.18 6.48 4.02
C GLY A 25 13.55 5.90 3.67
N PHE A 26 14.34 6.61 2.85
CA PHE A 26 15.72 6.21 2.54
C PHE A 26 16.66 6.32 3.75
N ARG A 27 16.49 7.33 4.62
CA ARG A 27 17.23 7.46 5.88
C ARG A 27 16.98 6.26 6.80
N LEU A 28 15.72 5.87 6.98
CA LEU A 28 15.36 4.70 7.78
C LEU A 28 15.84 3.40 7.13
N TYR A 29 15.66 3.25 5.82
CA TYR A 29 16.12 2.08 5.06
C TYR A 29 17.62 1.81 5.27
N ARG A 30 18.46 2.85 5.19
CA ARG A 30 19.91 2.71 5.38
C ARG A 30 20.34 2.21 6.76
N LYS A 31 19.48 2.28 7.78
CA LYS A 31 19.78 1.73 9.11
C LYS A 31 19.89 0.20 9.10
N SER A 32 19.15 -0.47 8.21
CA SER A 32 19.15 -1.93 8.11
C SER A 32 18.83 -2.41 6.69
N ALA A 33 19.55 -1.86 5.71
CA ALA A 33 19.26 -2.03 4.28
C ALA A 33 19.19 -3.51 3.87
N LEU A 34 20.18 -4.31 4.29
CA LEU A 34 20.26 -5.73 3.95
C LEU A 34 19.06 -6.51 4.50
N LEU A 35 18.68 -6.28 5.76
CA LEU A 35 17.59 -7.02 6.40
C LEU A 35 16.23 -6.62 5.81
N LEU A 36 16.01 -5.32 5.55
CA LEU A 36 14.79 -4.83 4.90
C LEU A 36 14.64 -5.38 3.48
N SER A 37 15.73 -5.39 2.69
CA SER A 37 15.74 -5.96 1.34
C SER A 37 15.55 -7.48 1.34
N ALA A 38 16.19 -8.19 2.26
CA ALA A 38 16.03 -9.63 2.42
C ALA A 38 14.61 -10.00 2.87
N ALA A 39 14.05 -9.27 3.83
CA ALA A 39 12.67 -9.44 4.28
C ALA A 39 11.68 -9.15 3.14
N PHE A 40 11.91 -8.10 2.35
CA PHE A 40 11.08 -7.82 1.17
C PHE A 40 11.14 -8.97 0.17
N GLY A 41 12.34 -9.42 -0.21
CA GLY A 41 12.51 -10.54 -1.13
C GLY A 41 11.83 -11.82 -0.63
N ALA A 42 11.97 -12.15 0.66
CA ALA A 42 11.35 -13.33 1.26
C ALA A 42 9.81 -13.24 1.25
N LEU A 43 9.25 -12.13 1.75
CA LEU A 43 7.80 -11.93 1.85
C LEU A 43 7.14 -11.80 0.47
N PHE A 44 7.79 -11.10 -0.46
CA PHE A 44 7.36 -11.03 -1.85
C PHE A 44 7.42 -12.41 -2.53
N GLY A 45 8.46 -13.18 -2.28
CA GLY A 45 8.57 -14.56 -2.74
C GLY A 45 7.43 -15.45 -2.24
N VAL A 46 6.98 -15.28 -1.00
CA VAL A 46 5.79 -15.98 -0.46
C VAL A 46 4.53 -15.57 -1.24
N VAL A 47 4.31 -14.28 -1.49
CA VAL A 47 3.16 -13.81 -2.27
C VAL A 47 3.17 -14.36 -3.70
N MET A 48 4.34 -14.41 -4.33
CA MET A 48 4.50 -15.02 -5.65
C MET A 48 4.23 -16.52 -5.62
N ALA A 49 4.72 -17.23 -4.60
CA ALA A 49 4.45 -18.66 -4.43
C ALA A 49 2.95 -18.95 -4.22
N LEU A 50 2.23 -18.09 -3.47
CA LEU A 50 0.78 -18.21 -3.33
C LEU A 50 0.07 -18.12 -4.68
N ASN A 51 0.51 -17.21 -5.56
CA ASN A 51 -0.06 -17.05 -6.91
C ASN A 51 0.15 -18.26 -7.83
N LEU A 52 1.06 -19.18 -7.50
CA LEU A 52 1.23 -20.44 -8.25
C LEU A 52 0.11 -21.44 -7.97
N ILE A 53 -0.70 -21.25 -6.93
CA ILE A 53 -1.79 -22.14 -6.57
C ILE A 53 -2.99 -21.84 -7.49
N PRO A 54 -3.40 -22.77 -8.38
CA PRO A 54 -4.49 -22.52 -9.33
C PRO A 54 -5.82 -22.25 -8.61
N GLY A 55 -6.60 -21.29 -9.12
CA GLY A 55 -7.95 -20.97 -8.64
C GLY A 55 -8.01 -20.13 -7.36
N VAL A 56 -7.13 -20.37 -6.37
CA VAL A 56 -7.17 -19.68 -5.07
C VAL A 56 -5.96 -18.79 -4.78
N GLY A 57 -4.88 -18.93 -5.53
CA GLY A 57 -3.61 -18.25 -5.27
C GLY A 57 -3.72 -16.73 -5.23
N GLY A 58 -4.40 -16.13 -6.22
CA GLY A 58 -4.64 -14.69 -6.30
C GLY A 58 -5.44 -14.17 -5.09
N THR A 59 -6.48 -14.89 -4.67
CA THR A 59 -7.26 -14.57 -3.47
C THR A 59 -6.40 -14.60 -2.22
N LEU A 60 -5.58 -15.64 -2.04
CA LEU A 60 -4.68 -15.75 -0.88
C LEU A 60 -3.66 -14.62 -0.85
N SER A 61 -3.08 -14.25 -2.00
CA SER A 61 -2.16 -13.11 -2.06
C SER A 61 -2.81 -11.78 -1.71
N GLU A 62 -4.06 -11.56 -2.12
CA GLU A 62 -4.77 -10.31 -1.84
C GLU A 62 -5.08 -10.17 -0.35
N LEU A 63 -5.43 -11.29 0.30
CA LEU A 63 -5.64 -11.35 1.77
C LEU A 63 -4.32 -11.19 2.55
N ALA A 64 -3.21 -11.68 2.00
CA ALA A 64 -1.90 -11.62 2.65
C ALA A 64 -1.25 -10.24 2.54
N SER A 65 -1.50 -9.50 1.46
CA SER A 65 -0.79 -8.24 1.15
C SER A 65 -0.89 -7.18 2.26
N PRO A 66 -2.07 -6.89 2.86
CA PRO A 66 -2.17 -5.93 3.97
C PRO A 66 -1.38 -6.35 5.22
N LEU A 67 -1.23 -7.66 5.46
CA LEU A 67 -0.45 -8.20 6.58
C LEU A 67 1.04 -7.88 6.40
N LEU A 68 1.54 -7.98 5.17
CA LEU A 68 2.93 -7.66 4.83
C LEU A 68 3.20 -6.18 4.97
N VAL A 69 2.29 -5.34 4.45
CA VAL A 69 2.39 -3.87 4.59
C VAL A 69 2.44 -3.52 6.08
N ALA A 70 1.53 -4.07 6.89
CA ALA A 70 1.55 -3.88 8.35
C ALA A 70 2.88 -4.32 8.98
N GLY A 71 3.44 -5.47 8.57
CA GLY A 71 4.76 -5.92 9.01
C GLY A 71 5.88 -4.92 8.72
N PHE A 72 5.92 -4.37 7.50
CA PHE A 72 6.89 -3.32 7.14
C PHE A 72 6.67 -2.03 7.94
N MET A 73 5.42 -1.63 8.17
CA MET A 73 5.13 -0.47 9.00
C MET A 73 5.69 -0.65 10.41
N ALA A 74 5.49 -1.82 11.04
CA ALA A 74 6.06 -2.12 12.35
C ALA A 74 7.59 -2.12 12.36
N ALA A 75 8.22 -2.69 11.33
CA ALA A 75 9.68 -2.66 11.15
C ALA A 75 10.22 -1.22 11.09
N TYR A 76 9.58 -0.35 10.31
CA TYR A 76 9.97 1.05 10.23
C TYR A 76 9.73 1.82 11.53
N ARG A 77 8.65 1.51 12.26
CA ARG A 77 8.41 2.08 13.60
C ARG A 77 9.51 1.72 14.60
N ALA A 78 9.98 0.47 14.58
CA ALA A 78 11.09 0.03 15.42
C ALA A 78 12.39 0.78 15.09
N LEU A 79 12.74 0.86 13.81
CA LEU A 79 13.91 1.60 13.34
C LEU A 79 13.84 3.09 13.67
N ASP A 80 12.66 3.69 13.60
CA ASP A 80 12.44 5.10 13.91
C ASP A 80 12.62 5.38 15.41
N ARG A 81 12.14 4.47 16.26
CA ARG A 81 12.34 4.48 17.73
C ARG A 81 13.78 4.10 18.16
N GLY A 82 14.68 3.83 17.21
CA GLY A 82 16.07 3.46 17.50
C GLY A 82 16.24 2.04 18.03
N GLN A 83 15.23 1.19 17.85
CA GLN A 83 15.29 -0.23 18.21
C GLN A 83 15.97 -1.04 17.11
N ASP A 84 16.54 -2.18 17.49
CA ASP A 84 17.10 -3.13 16.53
C ASP A 84 15.99 -3.80 15.70
N LEU A 85 16.29 -4.01 14.42
CA LEU A 85 15.33 -4.62 13.51
C LEU A 85 15.40 -6.15 13.64
N GLU A 86 14.32 -6.73 14.15
CA GLU A 86 14.16 -8.17 14.30
C GLU A 86 13.04 -8.76 13.43
N LEU A 87 13.12 -10.05 13.11
CA LEU A 87 12.12 -10.78 12.31
C LEU A 87 10.67 -10.66 12.84
N PRO A 88 10.40 -10.68 14.17
CA PRO A 88 9.04 -10.53 14.70
C PRO A 88 8.34 -9.22 14.34
N HIS A 89 9.08 -8.17 13.94
CA HIS A 89 8.49 -6.92 13.47
C HIS A 89 7.74 -7.12 12.14
N PHE A 90 8.32 -7.88 11.21
CA PHE A 90 7.70 -8.17 9.91
C PHE A 90 6.46 -9.07 10.04
N LEU A 91 6.34 -9.79 11.16
CA LEU A 91 5.18 -10.61 11.48
C LEU A 91 4.12 -9.86 12.30
N ALA A 92 4.26 -8.55 12.50
CA ALA A 92 3.32 -7.76 13.29
C ALA A 92 1.87 -7.83 12.77
N GLY A 93 1.69 -7.94 11.44
CA GLY A 93 0.36 -8.09 10.83
C GLY A 93 -0.33 -9.43 11.16
N VAL A 94 0.44 -10.47 11.49
CA VAL A 94 -0.07 -11.83 11.77
C VAL A 94 -0.04 -12.20 13.26
N LYS A 95 0.30 -11.25 14.14
CA LYS A 95 0.42 -11.49 15.58
C LYS A 95 -0.89 -11.99 16.20
N THR A 96 -0.76 -12.95 17.12
CA THR A 96 -1.84 -13.52 17.92
C THR A 96 -2.23 -12.61 19.09
N PRO A 97 -3.50 -12.67 19.56
CA PRO A 97 -4.56 -13.59 19.15
C PRO A 97 -5.20 -13.18 17.82
N PHE A 98 -5.44 -14.13 16.91
CA PHE A 98 -5.94 -13.83 15.55
C PHE A 98 -7.28 -13.07 15.54
N LEU A 99 -8.17 -13.39 16.48
CA LEU A 99 -9.52 -12.81 16.58
C LEU A 99 -9.54 -11.41 17.19
N THR A 100 -8.56 -11.04 18.01
CA THR A 100 -8.49 -9.75 18.72
C THR A 100 -7.32 -8.89 18.28
N GLY A 101 -6.40 -9.45 17.50
CA GLY A 101 -5.24 -8.78 16.94
C GLY A 101 -5.51 -8.14 15.58
N PRO A 102 -4.47 -7.57 14.96
CA PRO A 102 -4.61 -6.83 13.71
C PRO A 102 -4.89 -7.74 12.50
N ALA A 103 -4.66 -9.06 12.61
CA ALA A 103 -4.74 -10.00 11.50
C ALA A 103 -6.14 -10.04 10.85
N LEU A 104 -7.20 -10.21 11.63
CA LEU A 104 -8.57 -10.27 11.12
C LEU A 104 -9.00 -8.98 10.39
N PRO A 105 -8.86 -7.77 10.96
CA PRO A 105 -9.22 -6.54 10.24
C PRO A 105 -8.32 -6.26 9.03
N LEU A 106 -7.04 -6.66 9.04
CA LEU A 106 -6.15 -6.57 7.87
C LEU A 106 -6.56 -7.55 6.76
N MET A 107 -6.92 -8.79 7.09
CA MET A 107 -7.43 -9.75 6.11
C MET A 107 -8.80 -9.32 5.56
N ALA A 108 -9.68 -8.77 6.42
CA ALA A 108 -10.95 -8.22 6.00
C ALA A 108 -10.76 -7.03 5.03
N MET A 109 -9.71 -6.22 5.22
CA MET A 109 -9.32 -5.21 4.23
C MET A 109 -8.91 -5.82 2.90
N GLY A 110 -8.07 -6.86 2.91
CA GLY A 110 -7.70 -7.59 1.70
C GLY A 110 -8.93 -8.16 0.98
N ALA A 111 -9.92 -8.66 1.73
CA ALA A 111 -11.18 -9.14 1.17
C ALA A 111 -12.00 -8.00 0.54
N VAL A 112 -12.08 -6.83 1.18
CA VAL A 112 -12.74 -5.63 0.61
C VAL A 112 -12.05 -5.20 -0.68
N GLN A 113 -10.71 -5.20 -0.71
CA GLN A 113 -9.95 -4.85 -1.89
C GLN A 113 -10.14 -5.88 -3.02
N LEU A 114 -10.15 -7.17 -2.69
CA LEU A 114 -10.44 -8.25 -3.64
C LEU A 114 -11.82 -8.09 -4.26
N LEU A 115 -12.86 -7.97 -3.42
CA LEU A 115 -14.25 -7.83 -3.88
C LEU A 115 -14.45 -6.56 -4.70
N GLY A 116 -13.81 -5.46 -4.30
CA GLY A 116 -13.80 -4.21 -5.06
C GLY A 116 -13.15 -4.38 -6.44
N THR A 117 -11.99 -5.04 -6.49
CA THR A 117 -11.26 -5.32 -7.73
C THR A 117 -12.06 -6.21 -8.68
N LEU A 118 -12.68 -7.28 -8.15
CA LEU A 118 -13.54 -8.17 -8.95
C LEU A 118 -14.79 -7.43 -9.46
N GLY A 119 -15.42 -6.62 -8.62
CA GLY A 119 -16.58 -5.81 -9.01
C GLY A 119 -16.25 -4.80 -10.11
N ILE A 120 -15.13 -4.08 -9.98
CA ILE A 120 -14.65 -3.14 -11.01
C ILE A 120 -14.29 -3.89 -12.28
N GLY A 121 -13.60 -5.03 -12.17
CA GLY A 121 -13.27 -5.88 -13.32
C GLY A 121 -14.50 -6.31 -14.10
N GLN A 122 -15.57 -6.71 -13.40
CA GLN A 122 -16.85 -7.07 -14.04
C GLN A 122 -17.49 -5.87 -14.76
N ILE A 123 -17.47 -4.68 -14.15
CA ILE A 123 -17.97 -3.45 -14.79
C ILE A 123 -17.19 -3.16 -16.08
N MET A 124 -15.85 -3.26 -16.02
CA MET A 124 -14.98 -3.03 -17.18
C MET A 124 -15.24 -4.05 -18.30
N GLN A 125 -15.39 -5.34 -17.96
CA GLN A 125 -15.73 -6.38 -18.94
C GLN A 125 -17.06 -6.11 -19.63
N ASN A 126 -18.09 -5.71 -18.86
CA ASN A 126 -19.39 -5.35 -19.42
C ASN A 126 -19.33 -4.12 -20.35
N MET A 127 -18.29 -3.29 -20.21
CA MET A 127 -18.01 -2.15 -21.08
C MET A 127 -17.11 -2.51 -22.28
N GLY A 128 -16.78 -3.79 -22.48
CA GLY A 128 -15.97 -4.28 -23.61
C GLY A 128 -14.48 -4.39 -23.33
N PHE A 129 -14.03 -4.29 -22.08
CA PHE A 129 -12.63 -4.58 -21.73
C PHE A 129 -12.40 -6.08 -21.57
N ASP A 130 -11.72 -6.68 -22.55
CA ASP A 130 -11.28 -8.07 -22.48
C ASP A 130 -9.74 -8.15 -22.52
N PRO A 131 -9.08 -8.29 -21.35
CA PRO A 131 -7.63 -8.37 -21.30
C PRO A 131 -7.08 -9.65 -21.97
N ALA A 132 -7.84 -10.74 -22.02
CA ALA A 132 -7.41 -11.97 -22.67
C ALA A 132 -7.43 -11.81 -24.20
N ALA A 133 -8.49 -11.19 -24.75
CA ALA A 133 -8.57 -10.87 -26.17
C ALA A 133 -7.47 -9.88 -26.59
N ILE A 134 -7.19 -8.85 -25.78
CA ILE A 134 -6.11 -7.89 -26.05
C ILE A 134 -4.74 -8.58 -26.08
N MET A 135 -4.45 -9.43 -25.09
CA MET A 135 -3.19 -10.18 -25.07
C MET A 135 -3.07 -11.16 -26.24
N ALA A 136 -4.15 -11.87 -26.57
CA ALA A 136 -4.17 -12.79 -27.70
C ALA A 136 -3.94 -12.07 -29.03
N ALA A 137 -4.55 -10.89 -29.21
CA ALA A 137 -4.34 -10.04 -30.38
C ALA A 137 -2.90 -9.50 -30.44
N ALA A 138 -2.33 -9.07 -29.30
CA ALA A 138 -0.97 -8.56 -29.25
C ALA A 138 0.11 -9.62 -29.51
N GLN A 139 -0.16 -10.89 -29.18
CA GLN A 139 0.75 -12.01 -29.44
C GLN A 139 0.58 -12.61 -30.83
N ASN A 140 -0.51 -12.30 -31.54
CA ASN A 140 -0.79 -12.84 -32.86
C ASN A 140 -0.03 -12.05 -33.95
N PRO A 141 0.93 -12.67 -34.67
CA PRO A 141 1.71 -11.98 -35.70
C PRO A 141 0.88 -11.50 -36.90
N LYS A 142 -0.36 -12.00 -37.04
CA LYS A 142 -1.27 -11.63 -38.13
C LYS A 142 -2.15 -10.44 -37.80
N THR A 143 -2.23 -10.03 -36.54
CA THR A 143 -3.03 -8.88 -36.14
C THR A 143 -2.39 -7.60 -36.65
N SER A 144 -3.14 -6.85 -37.44
CA SER A 144 -2.63 -5.58 -37.97
C SER A 144 -2.55 -4.53 -36.85
N PRO A 145 -1.64 -3.53 -36.95
CA PRO A 145 -1.60 -2.42 -36.00
C PRO A 145 -2.93 -1.66 -35.89
N ALA A 146 -3.70 -1.59 -36.98
CA ALA A 146 -5.00 -0.94 -37.00
C ALA A 146 -6.07 -1.72 -36.20
N GLU A 147 -6.06 -3.05 -36.28
CA GLU A 147 -6.95 -3.91 -35.49
C GLU A 147 -6.64 -3.82 -33.99
N LEU A 148 -5.35 -3.85 -33.63
CA LEU A 148 -4.93 -3.68 -32.23
C LEU A 148 -5.31 -2.29 -31.70
N GLN A 149 -5.11 -1.24 -32.49
CA GLN A 149 -5.53 0.12 -32.13
C GLN A 149 -7.05 0.21 -31.95
N ALA A 150 -7.83 -0.43 -32.82
CA ALA A 150 -9.29 -0.45 -32.71
C ALA A 150 -9.74 -1.12 -31.40
N LEU A 151 -9.12 -2.25 -31.03
CA LEU A 151 -9.39 -2.95 -29.78
C LEU A 151 -9.02 -2.12 -28.54
N MET A 152 -7.88 -1.41 -28.59
CA MET A 152 -7.49 -0.48 -27.53
C MET A 152 -8.46 0.71 -27.41
N ASN A 153 -8.88 1.29 -28.54
CA ASN A 153 -9.85 2.40 -28.55
C ASN A 153 -11.20 1.97 -27.99
N GLN A 154 -11.65 0.74 -28.31
CA GLN A 154 -12.87 0.15 -27.75
C GLN A 154 -12.76 -0.04 -26.24
N SER A 155 -11.57 -0.43 -25.77
CA SER A 155 -11.29 -0.67 -24.35
C SER A 155 -11.11 0.61 -23.53
N LEU A 156 -10.83 1.74 -24.18
CA LEU A 156 -10.44 2.98 -23.51
C LEU A 156 -11.49 3.50 -22.52
N PRO A 157 -12.80 3.56 -22.83
CA PRO A 157 -13.82 3.99 -21.87
C PRO A 157 -13.85 3.10 -20.62
N ALA A 158 -13.74 1.79 -20.80
CA ALA A 158 -13.70 0.84 -19.70
C ALA A 158 -12.45 1.02 -18.82
N VAL A 159 -11.28 1.25 -19.42
CA VAL A 159 -10.03 1.55 -18.68
C VAL A 159 -10.15 2.84 -17.88
N LEU A 160 -10.73 3.91 -18.46
CA LEU A 160 -10.95 5.18 -17.76
C LEU A 160 -11.94 5.03 -16.60
N THR A 161 -13.01 4.25 -16.80
CA THR A 161 -13.95 3.89 -15.73
C THR A 161 -13.25 3.08 -14.64
N GLY A 162 -12.44 2.10 -15.01
CA GLY A 162 -11.62 1.33 -14.06
C GLY A 162 -10.73 2.24 -13.23
N LEU A 163 -9.98 3.14 -13.87
CA LEU A 163 -9.11 4.11 -13.20
C LEU A 163 -9.89 4.97 -12.20
N LEU A 164 -11.06 5.48 -12.59
CA LEU A 164 -11.92 6.28 -11.73
C LEU A 164 -12.41 5.50 -10.51
N LEU A 165 -12.79 4.22 -10.67
CA LEU A 165 -13.31 3.39 -9.59
C LEU A 165 -12.22 2.81 -8.68
N PHE A 166 -11.04 2.50 -9.23
CA PHE A 166 -9.90 2.03 -8.42
C PHE A 166 -9.33 3.14 -7.55
N THR A 167 -9.37 4.39 -8.01
CA THR A 167 -8.86 5.55 -7.28
C THR A 167 -9.37 5.61 -5.82
N PRO A 168 -10.68 5.64 -5.52
CA PRO A 168 -11.17 5.67 -4.14
C PRO A 168 -10.81 4.41 -3.32
N ILE A 169 -10.71 3.23 -3.94
CA ILE A 169 -10.27 2.01 -3.24
C ILE A 169 -8.81 2.15 -2.81
N ILE A 170 -7.93 2.59 -3.71
CA ILE A 170 -6.51 2.82 -3.41
C ILE A 170 -6.39 3.87 -2.31
N MET A 171 -7.14 4.98 -2.39
CA MET A 171 -7.12 6.02 -1.37
C MET A 171 -7.59 5.51 0.00
N ALA A 172 -8.64 4.68 0.02
CA ALA A 172 -9.17 4.10 1.26
C ALA A 172 -8.23 3.06 1.87
N THR A 173 -7.46 2.33 1.07
CA THR A 173 -6.54 1.29 1.55
C THR A 173 -5.14 1.79 1.83
N TRP A 174 -4.73 2.95 1.31
CA TRP A 174 -3.36 3.47 1.38
C TRP A 174 -2.75 3.51 2.79
N TYR A 175 -3.50 4.03 3.77
CA TYR A 175 -3.06 4.14 5.17
C TYR A 175 -3.78 3.17 6.11
N ALA A 176 -4.76 2.43 5.61
CA ALA A 176 -5.59 1.57 6.45
C ALA A 176 -4.77 0.50 7.21
N PRO A 177 -3.73 -0.15 6.63
CA PRO A 177 -2.95 -1.14 7.37
C PRO A 177 -2.25 -0.55 8.59
N ALA A 178 -1.69 0.65 8.44
CA ALA A 178 -1.03 1.38 9.51
C ALA A 178 -2.01 1.84 10.58
N LEU A 179 -3.18 2.34 10.18
CA LEU A 179 -4.25 2.73 11.11
C LEU A 179 -4.73 1.52 11.92
N ILE A 180 -5.02 0.39 11.28
CA ILE A 180 -5.44 -0.83 11.99
C ILE A 180 -4.34 -1.31 12.93
N LEU A 181 -3.10 -1.37 12.46
CA LEU A 181 -1.99 -1.91 13.23
C LEU A 181 -1.61 -1.05 14.44
N PHE A 182 -1.55 0.27 14.28
CA PHE A 182 -0.97 1.16 15.29
C PHE A 182 -1.97 1.76 16.25
N GLY A 183 -3.22 1.98 15.85
CA GLY A 183 -4.23 2.49 16.79
C GLY A 183 -5.52 1.68 16.78
N GLY A 184 -5.46 0.41 16.36
CA GLY A 184 -6.55 -0.55 16.56
C GLY A 184 -7.86 -0.16 15.88
N ALA A 185 -7.81 0.66 14.83
CA ALA A 185 -8.99 1.14 14.14
C ALA A 185 -9.80 -0.04 13.56
N ARG A 186 -11.12 0.01 13.68
CA ARG A 186 -12.01 -0.90 12.94
C ARG A 186 -11.89 -0.64 11.44
N LEU A 187 -12.10 -1.68 10.63
CA LEU A 187 -11.92 -1.62 9.17
C LEU A 187 -12.61 -0.41 8.53
N GLY A 188 -13.91 -0.22 8.76
CA GLY A 188 -14.67 0.90 8.17
C GLY A 188 -14.10 2.28 8.56
N THR A 189 -13.68 2.44 9.81
CA THR A 189 -13.04 3.66 10.30
C THR A 189 -11.69 3.88 9.62
N ALA A 190 -10.85 2.84 9.54
CA ALA A 190 -9.54 2.91 8.90
C ALA A 190 -9.64 3.30 7.41
N LEU A 191 -10.58 2.69 6.68
CA LEU A 191 -10.83 3.00 5.27
C LEU A 191 -11.30 4.46 5.08
N GLY A 192 -12.29 4.90 5.88
CA GLY A 192 -12.82 6.26 5.79
C GLY A 192 -11.80 7.33 6.17
N VAL A 193 -11.00 7.09 7.22
CA VAL A 193 -9.93 7.99 7.66
C VAL A 193 -8.81 8.06 6.62
N SER A 194 -8.40 6.92 6.05
CA SER A 194 -7.41 6.89 4.96
C SER A 194 -7.89 7.67 3.74
N LEU A 195 -9.13 7.44 3.30
CA LEU A 195 -9.73 8.17 2.17
C LEU A 195 -9.69 9.68 2.42
N LYS A 196 -10.16 10.14 3.58
CA LYS A 196 -10.13 11.56 3.97
C LYS A 196 -8.70 12.10 4.00
N ALA A 197 -7.75 11.33 4.53
CA ALA A 197 -6.34 11.72 4.62
C ALA A 197 -5.70 11.91 3.25
N VAL A 198 -5.96 10.99 2.32
CA VAL A 198 -5.44 11.07 0.96
C VAL A 198 -6.07 12.25 0.20
N ILE A 199 -7.38 12.48 0.33
CA ILE A 199 -8.05 13.66 -0.27
C ILE A 199 -7.41 14.96 0.26
N LYS A 200 -7.24 15.08 1.58
CA LYS A 200 -6.71 16.29 2.22
C LYS A 200 -5.26 16.58 1.83
N ASN A 201 -4.48 15.53 1.52
CA ASN A 201 -3.05 15.61 1.26
C ASN A 201 -2.66 15.22 -0.18
N TRP A 202 -3.60 15.32 -1.13
CA TRP A 202 -3.39 14.87 -2.51
C TRP A 202 -2.15 15.48 -3.16
N ALA A 203 -1.85 16.76 -2.88
CA ALA A 203 -0.70 17.46 -3.46
C ALA A 203 0.64 16.88 -2.95
N ALA A 204 0.77 16.64 -1.64
CA ALA A 204 1.96 16.02 -1.07
C ALA A 204 2.12 14.56 -1.52
N LEU A 205 1.00 13.82 -1.60
CA LEU A 205 0.98 12.46 -2.13
C LEU A 205 1.33 12.39 -3.62
N SER A 206 0.94 13.38 -4.42
CA SER A 206 1.30 13.47 -5.84
C SER A 206 2.80 13.69 -6.01
N VAL A 207 3.40 14.58 -5.21
CA VAL A 207 4.86 14.78 -5.21
C VAL A 207 5.57 13.50 -4.79
N ASN A 208 5.12 12.85 -3.71
CA ASN A 208 5.69 11.58 -3.26
C ASN A 208 5.58 10.49 -4.35
N GLY A 209 4.40 10.36 -4.97
CA GLY A 209 4.14 9.41 -6.04
C GLY A 209 5.03 9.65 -7.27
N LEU A 210 5.26 10.90 -7.65
CA LEU A 210 6.17 11.25 -8.74
C LEU A 210 7.61 10.84 -8.43
N VAL A 211 8.08 11.16 -7.22
CA VAL A 211 9.46 10.85 -6.78
C VAL A 211 9.68 9.34 -6.68
N LEU A 212 8.75 8.62 -6.05
CA LEU A 212 8.78 7.16 -5.99
C LEU A 212 8.64 6.54 -7.37
N GLY A 213 7.82 7.12 -8.26
CA GLY A 213 7.63 6.64 -9.63
C GLY A 213 8.93 6.72 -10.44
N VAL A 214 9.66 7.83 -10.36
CA VAL A 214 10.99 7.96 -10.99
C VAL A 214 11.98 6.95 -10.38
N MET A 215 12.00 6.79 -9.06
CA MET A 215 12.85 5.80 -8.39
C MET A 215 12.53 4.37 -8.83
N LEU A 216 11.26 3.99 -8.86
CA LEU A 216 10.79 2.67 -9.28
C LEU A 216 11.09 2.42 -10.77
N PHE A 217 10.95 3.44 -11.62
CA PHE A 217 11.29 3.34 -13.03
C PHE A 217 12.76 2.94 -13.21
N PHE A 218 13.71 3.65 -12.57
CA PHE A 218 15.12 3.29 -12.66
C PHE A 218 15.43 1.94 -12.00
N ALA A 219 14.77 1.62 -10.88
CA ALA A 219 14.93 0.34 -10.22
C ALA A 219 14.48 -0.86 -11.10
N ALA A 220 13.41 -0.68 -11.89
CA ALA A 220 12.91 -1.70 -12.80
C ALA A 220 13.82 -1.95 -14.02
N LEU A 221 14.71 -1.01 -14.35
CA LEU A 221 15.71 -1.20 -15.42
C LEU A 221 16.84 -2.15 -15.02
N VAL A 222 17.00 -2.45 -13.73
CA VAL A 222 17.99 -3.42 -13.25
C VAL A 222 17.55 -4.84 -13.64
N PRO A 223 18.43 -5.67 -14.25
CA PRO A 223 18.09 -7.03 -14.67
C PRO A 223 17.46 -7.86 -13.54
N MET A 224 16.56 -8.76 -13.92
CA MET A 224 15.80 -9.62 -12.99
C MET A 224 15.01 -8.84 -11.93
N LEU A 225 14.72 -7.55 -12.15
CA LEU A 225 14.02 -6.66 -11.23
C LEU A 225 14.72 -6.52 -9.86
N LEU A 226 16.03 -6.77 -9.78
CA LEU A 226 16.78 -6.70 -8.52
C LEU A 226 16.76 -5.31 -7.89
N GLY A 227 16.58 -4.25 -8.69
CA GLY A 227 16.42 -2.89 -8.16
C GLY A 227 15.18 -2.73 -7.27
N LEU A 228 14.13 -3.55 -7.48
CA LEU A 228 12.94 -3.54 -6.61
C LEU A 228 13.22 -4.02 -5.20
N LEU A 229 14.25 -4.86 -4.99
CA LEU A 229 14.69 -5.27 -3.65
C LEU A 229 15.18 -4.10 -2.80
N VAL A 230 15.55 -2.98 -3.42
CA VAL A 230 15.95 -1.73 -2.74
C VAL A 230 14.81 -0.72 -2.77
N ALA A 231 14.20 -0.52 -3.93
CA ALA A 231 13.18 0.52 -4.13
C ALA A 231 11.90 0.26 -3.32
N MET A 232 11.45 -0.99 -3.19
CA MET A 232 10.22 -1.31 -2.45
C MET A 232 10.36 -1.09 -0.93
N PRO A 233 11.45 -1.51 -0.27
CA PRO A 233 11.72 -1.07 1.09
C PRO A 233 11.68 0.44 1.26
N ILE A 234 12.30 1.22 0.38
CA ILE A 234 12.27 2.69 0.46
C ILE A 234 10.83 3.23 0.31
N LEU A 235 10.02 2.64 -0.56
CA LEU A 235 8.60 2.97 -0.69
C LEU A 235 7.85 2.74 0.63
N PHE A 236 8.05 1.59 1.29
CA PHE A 236 7.45 1.33 2.60
C PHE A 236 7.94 2.30 3.68
N GLY A 237 9.21 2.71 3.63
CA GLY A 237 9.76 3.73 4.51
C GLY A 237 9.11 5.10 4.27
N SER A 238 8.88 5.46 3.00
CA SER A 238 8.17 6.69 2.63
C SER A 238 6.72 6.65 3.10
N LEU A 239 6.03 5.51 2.94
CA LEU A 239 4.68 5.30 3.45
C LEU A 239 4.61 5.45 4.98
N TYR A 240 5.59 4.93 5.70
CA TYR A 240 5.70 5.12 7.14
C TYR A 240 5.92 6.60 7.51
N ALA A 241 6.84 7.29 6.83
CA ALA A 241 7.12 8.70 7.07
C ALA A 241 5.90 9.59 6.77
N SER A 242 5.16 9.29 5.70
CA SER A 242 3.95 10.02 5.34
C SER A 242 2.81 9.75 6.31
N TYR A 243 2.67 8.50 6.78
CA TYR A 243 1.75 8.15 7.87
C TYR A 243 2.05 8.96 9.13
N GLN A 244 3.31 8.99 9.59
CA GLN A 244 3.69 9.78 10.76
C GLN A 244 3.39 11.27 10.57
N ALA A 245 3.75 11.85 9.43
CA ALA A 245 3.49 13.27 9.17
C ALA A 245 2.00 13.65 9.21
N ILE A 246 1.12 12.73 8.80
CA ILE A 246 -0.33 12.96 8.73
C ILE A 246 -1.05 12.59 10.03
N PHE A 247 -0.53 11.61 10.77
CA PHE A 247 -1.21 10.96 11.90
C PHE A 247 -0.45 10.94 13.22
N ALA A 248 0.73 11.56 13.37
CA ALA A 248 1.58 11.44 14.57
C ALA A 248 0.88 11.73 15.93
N VAL A 249 -0.24 12.48 15.96
CA VAL A 249 -1.02 12.69 17.20
C VAL A 249 -1.92 11.49 17.54
N TRP A 250 -2.40 10.77 16.52
CA TRP A 250 -3.34 9.66 16.68
C TRP A 250 -2.75 8.44 17.39
N ALA A 251 -1.46 8.16 17.20
CA ALA A 251 -0.78 7.05 17.85
C ALA A 251 -0.58 7.31 19.36
N ASP A 252 -0.16 8.53 19.72
CA ASP A 252 0.12 8.90 21.11
C ASP A 252 -1.16 9.00 21.97
N GLU A 253 -2.28 9.49 21.40
CA GLU A 253 -3.57 9.56 22.11
C GLU A 253 -4.18 8.17 22.36
N THR A 254 -4.00 7.22 21.43
CA THR A 254 -4.53 5.85 21.59
C THR A 254 -3.74 5.06 22.61
N ASP A 255 -2.40 5.19 22.61
CA ASP A 255 -1.51 4.58 23.61
C ASP A 255 -1.83 5.12 25.02
N ALA A 256 -2.03 6.44 25.17
CA ALA A 256 -2.42 7.06 26.44
C ALA A 256 -3.79 6.58 26.96
N THR A 257 -4.78 6.44 26.06
CA THR A 257 -6.13 5.98 26.45
C THR A 257 -6.13 4.51 26.89
N GLN A 258 -5.30 3.66 26.26
CA GLN A 258 -5.16 2.26 26.65
C GLN A 258 -4.38 2.05 27.96
N GLU A 259 -3.44 2.93 28.30
CA GLU A 259 -2.76 2.90 29.60
C GLU A 259 -3.69 3.30 30.76
N THR A 260 -4.53 4.32 30.56
CA THR A 260 -5.51 4.74 31.57
C THR A 260 -6.56 3.67 31.88
N ASP A 261 -6.98 2.89 30.88
CA ASP A 261 -7.99 1.83 31.04
C ASP A 261 -7.42 0.56 31.72
N LYS A 262 -6.09 0.41 31.77
CA LYS A 262 -5.41 -0.69 32.50
C LYS A 262 -5.15 -0.36 33.97
N LEU A 263 -5.28 0.89 34.36
CA LEU A 263 -5.05 1.39 35.72
C LEU A 263 -6.38 1.66 36.48
N ALA A 264 -7.52 1.51 35.80
CA ALA A 264 -8.87 1.59 36.36
C ALA A 264 -9.43 0.19 36.66
#